data_AF-A0A453I150-F1
#
_entry.id   AF-A0A453I150-F1
#
_cell.length_a   1.000
_cell.length_b   1.000
_cell.length_c   1.000
_cell.angle_alpha   90.00
_cell.angle_beta   90.00
_cell.angle_gamma   90.00
#
_symmetry.space_group_name_H-M   'P 1'
#
loop_
_entity.id
_entity.type
_entity.pdbx_description
1 polymer ?
#
loop_
_entity_poly.entity_id
_entity_poly.type
_entity_poly.pdbx_seq_one_letter_code
_entity_poly.pdbx_strand_id
1 'polypeptide(L)'
;CRWGETYDGSGGSVKYTDKWAERSEGDGWSKWGDKWDEHFDPNGHGVKQGETWWEGKYGDRWNRTWGEGHNGSGWVHKYGRSSSGEHWDTHEPQETWYERYPHFGFRHCFENSVQLLSVPRQPPKNFKPGK
;
A
#
# COMPACT_ATOMS: atom_id res chain seq x y z
N CYS A 1 -1.35 11.10 11.98
CA CYS A 1 -0.96 9.98 11.11
C CYS A 1 -2.16 9.52 10.30
N ARG A 2 -1.96 9.16 9.02
CA ARG A 2 -2.97 8.55 8.16
C ARG A 2 -2.38 7.28 7.55
N TRP A 3 -3.22 6.30 7.28
CA TRP A 3 -2.87 5.07 6.60
C TRP A 3 -4.13 4.51 5.96
N GLY A 4 -3.97 3.72 4.91
CA GLY A 4 -5.11 3.12 4.24
C GLY A 4 -4.69 2.18 3.13
N GLU A 5 -5.64 1.34 2.76
CA GLU A 5 -5.50 0.32 1.73
C GLU A 5 -6.78 0.31 0.90
N THR A 6 -6.66 0.15 -0.42
CA THR A 6 -7.78 0.06 -1.35
C THR A 6 -7.47 -1.03 -2.36
N TYR A 7 -8.48 -1.84 -2.66
CA TYR A 7 -8.36 -3.00 -3.53
C TYR A 7 -9.39 -2.93 -4.64
N ASP A 8 -8.99 -3.28 -5.86
CA ASP A 8 -9.87 -3.26 -7.03
C ASP A 8 -10.78 -4.52 -7.14
N GLY A 9 -10.60 -5.48 -6.23
CA GLY A 9 -11.32 -6.77 -6.22
C GLY A 9 -10.88 -7.76 -7.29
N SER A 10 -9.90 -7.40 -8.13
CA SER A 10 -9.30 -8.21 -9.19
C SER A 10 -7.81 -8.51 -8.94
N GLY A 11 -7.27 -7.99 -7.84
CA GLY A 11 -5.94 -8.27 -7.31
C GLY A 11 -4.97 -7.10 -7.39
N GLY A 12 -5.42 -5.96 -7.92
CA GLY A 12 -4.72 -4.69 -7.79
C GLY A 12 -4.94 -4.07 -6.42
N SER A 13 -3.93 -3.33 -5.96
CA SER A 13 -3.94 -2.70 -4.64
C SER A 13 -3.26 -1.34 -4.64
N VAL A 14 -3.79 -0.44 -3.81
CA VAL A 14 -3.17 0.82 -3.43
C VAL A 14 -3.05 0.83 -1.93
N LYS A 15 -1.84 0.99 -1.39
CA LYS A 15 -1.62 1.14 0.06
C LYS A 15 -0.78 2.37 0.32
N TYR A 16 -1.01 3.02 1.45
CA TYR A 16 -0.22 4.20 1.81
C TYR A 16 -0.13 4.36 3.32
N THR A 17 0.93 5.05 3.73
CA THR A 17 1.10 5.55 5.08
C THR A 17 1.59 6.98 5.07
N ASP A 18 1.23 7.71 6.12
CA ASP A 18 1.67 9.06 6.42
C ASP A 18 1.77 9.14 7.95
N LYS A 19 2.92 8.73 8.48
CA LYS A 19 3.20 8.66 9.91
C LYS A 19 4.25 9.69 10.27
N TRP A 20 4.09 10.31 11.43
CA TRP A 20 5.09 11.20 12.01
C TRP A 20 5.00 11.17 13.53
N ALA A 21 6.07 11.59 14.18
CA ALA A 21 6.15 11.73 15.62
C ALA A 21 7.07 12.89 16.00
N GLU A 22 6.99 13.30 17.26
CA GLU A 22 7.84 14.33 17.84
C GLU A 22 8.30 13.95 19.25
N ARG A 23 9.43 14.51 19.66
CA ARG A 23 10.03 14.31 20.99
C ARG A 23 10.51 15.66 21.53
N SER A 24 10.20 15.93 22.78
CA SER A 24 10.80 17.06 23.52
C SER A 24 12.24 16.71 23.90
N GLU A 25 13.15 17.64 23.59
CA GLU A 25 14.59 17.55 23.88
C GLU A 25 15.03 18.82 24.60
N GLY A 26 14.82 18.87 25.92
CA GLY A 26 15.20 20.00 26.76
C GLY A 26 14.44 21.28 26.43
N ASP A 27 15.06 22.14 25.62
CA ASP A 27 14.57 23.45 25.20
C ASP A 27 13.86 23.45 23.82
N GLY A 28 13.80 22.30 23.14
CA GLY A 28 13.22 22.19 21.80
C GLY A 28 12.49 20.89 21.51
N TRP A 29 12.11 20.72 20.25
CA TRP A 29 11.40 19.54 19.74
C TRP A 29 12.08 19.00 18.49
N SER A 30 12.32 17.70 18.47
CA SER A 30 12.71 16.98 17.26
C SER A 30 11.48 16.30 16.66
N LYS A 31 11.38 16.26 15.33
CA LYS A 31 10.27 15.65 14.59
C LYS A 31 10.80 14.70 13.54
N TRP A 32 10.05 13.66 13.23
CA TRP A 32 10.37 12.76 12.14
C TRP A 32 9.11 12.16 11.54
N GLY A 33 9.21 11.78 10.27
CA GLY A 33 8.10 11.15 9.57
C GLY A 33 8.54 10.18 8.51
N ASP A 34 7.60 9.32 8.17
CA ASP A 34 7.71 8.32 7.13
C ASP A 34 6.38 8.30 6.36
N LYS A 35 6.48 8.61 5.07
CA LYS A 35 5.36 8.62 4.15
C LYS A 35 5.72 7.75 2.96
N TRP A 36 4.86 6.82 2.62
CA TRP A 36 5.01 6.02 1.40
C TRP A 36 3.67 5.64 0.83
N ASP A 37 3.66 5.37 -0.46
CA ASP A 37 2.54 4.78 -1.19
C ASP A 37 3.02 3.65 -2.09
N GLU A 38 2.13 2.71 -2.35
CA GLU A 38 2.34 1.64 -3.31
C GLU A 38 1.11 1.47 -4.19
N HIS A 39 1.36 1.21 -5.47
CA HIS A 39 0.34 1.03 -6.50
C HIS A 39 0.71 -0.20 -7.32
N PHE A 40 -0.04 -1.28 -7.15
CA PHE A 40 0.17 -2.55 -7.84
C PHE A 40 -1.05 -2.97 -8.65
N ASP A 41 -0.81 -3.45 -9.85
CA ASP A 41 -1.81 -4.11 -10.70
C ASP A 41 -2.01 -5.58 -10.28
N PRO A 42 -3.03 -6.28 -10.82
CA PRO A 42 -3.26 -7.71 -10.55
C PRO A 42 -2.08 -8.64 -10.87
N ASN A 43 -1.15 -8.21 -11.73
CA ASN A 43 0.02 -8.99 -12.12
C ASN A 43 1.21 -8.76 -11.17
N GLY A 44 1.08 -7.88 -10.18
CA GLY A 44 2.18 -7.49 -9.28
C GLY A 44 3.15 -6.51 -9.94
N HIS A 45 2.74 -5.84 -11.01
CA HIS A 45 3.48 -4.72 -11.58
C HIS A 45 3.10 -3.45 -10.86
N GLY A 46 4.08 -2.64 -10.49
CA GLY A 46 3.79 -1.47 -9.70
C GLY A 46 4.99 -0.73 -9.22
N VAL A 47 4.70 0.30 -8.44
CA VAL A 47 5.70 1.15 -7.81
C VAL A 47 5.38 1.24 -6.33
N LYS A 48 6.40 1.13 -5.50
CA LYS A 48 6.39 1.51 -4.09
C LYS A 48 7.38 2.63 -3.90
N GLN A 49 6.98 3.74 -3.29
CA GLN A 49 7.85 4.90 -3.16
C GLN A 49 7.53 5.67 -1.89
N GLY A 50 8.49 6.41 -1.38
CA GLY A 50 8.31 7.13 -0.15
C GLY A 50 9.39 8.14 0.16
N GLU A 51 9.17 8.81 1.29
CA GLU A 51 10.05 9.77 1.91
C GLU A 51 10.09 9.51 3.41
N THR A 52 11.30 9.42 3.94
CA THR A 52 11.57 9.50 5.37
C THR A 52 12.26 10.83 5.64
N TRP A 53 11.84 11.55 6.67
CA TRP A 53 12.39 12.87 7.01
C TRP A 53 12.55 13.04 8.52
N TRP A 54 13.45 13.94 8.89
CA TRP A 54 13.74 14.36 10.25
C TRP A 54 14.00 15.86 10.29
N GLU A 55 13.50 16.50 11.35
CA GLU A 55 13.73 17.91 11.69
C GLU A 55 14.23 17.98 13.14
N GLY A 56 15.44 18.50 13.33
CA GLY A 56 16.05 18.71 14.63
C GLY A 56 15.58 19.98 15.30
N LYS A 57 15.81 20.05 16.62
CA LYS A 57 15.42 21.21 17.44
C LYS A 57 15.96 22.56 16.97
N TYR A 58 17.12 22.58 16.32
CA TYR A 58 17.80 23.81 15.87
C TYR A 58 17.61 24.09 14.36
N GLY A 59 16.63 23.44 13.73
CA GLY A 59 16.34 23.63 12.31
C GLY A 59 17.18 22.78 11.37
N ASP A 60 17.98 21.86 11.90
CA ASP A 60 18.62 20.80 11.11
C ASP A 60 17.54 19.98 10.40
N ARG A 61 17.72 19.72 9.11
CA ARG A 61 16.76 18.96 8.32
C ARG A 61 17.45 17.89 7.52
N TRP A 62 16.85 16.72 7.52
CA TRP A 62 17.29 15.58 6.72
C TRP A 62 16.09 14.90 6.09
N ASN A 63 16.20 14.53 4.82
CA ASN A 63 15.21 13.67 4.18
C ASN A 63 15.84 12.70 3.19
N ARG A 64 15.17 11.57 3.00
CA ARG A 64 15.54 10.51 2.06
C ARG A 64 14.29 10.09 1.29
N THR A 65 14.32 10.31 -0.02
CA THR A 65 13.29 9.80 -0.93
C THR A 65 13.77 8.51 -1.56
N TRP A 66 12.89 7.54 -1.73
CA TRP A 66 13.21 6.23 -2.28
C TRP A 66 12.04 5.69 -3.11
N GLY A 67 12.34 4.78 -4.02
CA GLY A 67 11.35 4.09 -4.85
C GLY A 67 11.82 2.72 -5.30
N GLU A 68 10.85 1.84 -5.53
CA GLU A 68 10.98 0.47 -5.98
C GLU A 68 10.01 0.26 -7.14
N GLY A 69 10.54 -0.05 -8.32
CA GLY A 69 9.78 -0.41 -9.51
C GLY A 69 9.76 -1.92 -9.71
N HIS A 70 8.57 -2.47 -9.96
CA HIS A 70 8.36 -3.90 -10.11
C HIS A 70 7.67 -4.22 -11.44
N ASN A 71 8.26 -5.15 -12.17
CA ASN A 71 7.83 -5.55 -13.51
C ASN A 71 7.54 -7.06 -13.64
N GLY A 72 7.41 -7.78 -12.52
CA GLY A 72 7.12 -9.21 -12.49
C GLY A 72 8.26 -10.13 -12.91
N SER A 73 9.45 -9.60 -13.25
CA SER A 73 10.62 -10.40 -13.67
C SER A 73 11.44 -11.00 -12.51
N GLY A 74 11.10 -10.67 -11.26
CA GLY A 74 11.92 -10.97 -10.08
C GLY A 74 13.05 -9.96 -9.84
N TRP A 75 13.25 -9.01 -10.75
CA TRP A 75 14.13 -7.86 -10.55
C TRP A 75 13.34 -6.65 -10.07
N VAL A 76 13.93 -5.91 -9.13
CA VAL A 76 13.39 -4.68 -8.57
C VAL A 76 14.32 -3.53 -8.90
N HIS A 77 13.77 -2.48 -9.51
CA HIS A 77 14.48 -1.24 -9.76
C HIS A 77 14.40 -0.37 -8.51
N LYS A 78 15.51 -0.21 -7.78
CA LYS A 78 15.58 0.61 -6.58
C LYS A 78 16.29 1.91 -6.87
N TYR A 79 15.68 3.01 -6.49
CA TYR A 79 16.25 4.33 -6.70
C TYR A 79 15.96 5.26 -5.52
N GLY A 80 16.74 6.32 -5.39
CA GLY A 80 16.49 7.32 -4.37
C GLY A 80 17.65 8.28 -4.16
N ARG A 81 17.42 9.20 -3.23
CA ARG A 81 18.37 10.24 -2.86
C ARG A 81 18.15 10.74 -1.45
N SER A 82 19.18 11.31 -0.86
CA SER A 82 19.19 11.92 0.46
C SER A 82 19.59 13.39 0.37
N SER A 83 19.06 14.25 1.24
CA SER A 83 19.55 15.63 1.38
C SER A 83 21.01 15.71 1.83
N SER A 84 21.58 14.62 2.35
CA SER A 84 23.01 14.50 2.66
C SER A 84 23.91 14.25 1.44
N GLY A 85 23.34 14.16 0.23
CA GLY A 85 24.09 13.98 -1.03
C GLY A 85 24.21 12.54 -1.53
N GLU A 86 23.72 11.55 -0.76
CA GLU A 86 23.62 10.15 -1.22
C GLU A 86 22.58 10.04 -2.34
N HIS A 87 22.88 9.26 -3.39
CA HIS A 87 21.91 8.83 -4.39
C HIS A 87 22.22 7.41 -4.85
N TRP A 88 21.19 6.69 -5.30
CA TRP A 88 21.34 5.34 -5.84
C TRP A 88 20.29 5.08 -6.92
N ASP A 89 20.67 4.20 -7.83
CA ASP A 89 19.84 3.70 -8.91
C ASP A 89 20.38 2.31 -9.30
N THR A 90 19.74 1.26 -8.80
CA THR A 90 20.22 -0.12 -8.90
C THR A 90 19.09 -1.07 -9.30
N HIS A 91 19.46 -2.20 -9.89
CA HIS A 91 18.55 -3.31 -10.15
C HIS A 91 19.02 -4.51 -9.34
N GLU A 92 18.15 -5.06 -8.51
CA GLU A 92 18.47 -6.17 -7.63
C GLU A 92 17.45 -7.30 -7.78
N PRO A 93 17.88 -8.56 -7.76
CA PRO A 93 16.96 -9.68 -7.72
C PRO A 93 16.34 -9.74 -6.32
N GLN A 94 15.01 -9.73 -6.25
CA GLN A 94 14.28 -9.78 -4.98
C GLN A 94 12.98 -10.56 -5.16
N GLU A 95 12.83 -11.63 -4.38
CA GLU A 95 11.55 -12.31 -4.24
C GLU A 95 10.58 -11.38 -3.52
N THR A 96 9.74 -10.70 -4.29
CA THR A 96 8.76 -9.77 -3.72
C THR A 96 7.42 -10.47 -3.65
N TRP A 97 6.95 -10.73 -2.43
CA TRP A 97 5.62 -11.25 -2.18
C TRP A 97 4.59 -10.13 -2.27
N TYR A 98 3.62 -10.29 -3.17
CA TYR A 98 2.46 -9.42 -3.27
C TYR A 98 1.21 -10.18 -2.89
N GLU A 99 0.48 -9.64 -1.92
CA GLU A 99 -0.83 -10.15 -1.55
C GLU A 99 -1.84 -9.84 -2.68
N ARG A 100 -1.89 -10.71 -3.69
CA ARG A 100 -2.79 -10.59 -4.85
C ARG A 100 -4.26 -10.72 -4.44
N TYR A 101 -4.56 -11.40 -3.35
CA TYR A 101 -5.93 -11.58 -2.85
C TYR A 101 -6.02 -11.12 -1.40
N PRO A 102 -6.13 -9.80 -1.19
CA PRO A 102 -5.99 -9.19 0.12
C PRO A 102 -7.11 -9.59 1.07
N HIS A 103 -8.28 -9.90 0.50
CA HIS A 103 -9.39 -10.50 1.19
C HIS A 103 -10.10 -11.43 0.21
N PHE A 104 -10.70 -12.51 0.72
CA PHE A 104 -11.63 -13.33 -0.05
C PHE A 104 -12.71 -12.41 -0.63
N GLY A 105 -12.68 -12.12 -1.94
CA GLY A 105 -13.69 -11.29 -2.58
C GLY A 105 -15.11 -11.85 -2.36
N PHE A 106 -16.17 -11.06 -2.58
CA PHE A 106 -17.55 -11.51 -2.35
C PHE A 106 -17.81 -12.90 -2.95
N ARG A 107 -17.33 -13.14 -4.17
CA ARG A 107 -17.52 -14.42 -4.84
C ARG A 107 -16.77 -15.57 -4.17
N HIS A 108 -15.54 -15.35 -3.72
CA HIS A 108 -14.80 -16.36 -2.96
C HIS A 108 -15.45 -16.63 -1.60
N CYS A 109 -15.90 -15.59 -0.89
CA CYS A 109 -16.69 -15.73 0.33
C CYS A 109 -18.01 -16.48 0.09
N PHE A 110 -18.70 -16.17 -1.00
CA PHE A 110 -19.99 -16.75 -1.36
C PHE A 110 -19.87 -18.22 -1.74
N GLU A 111 -18.89 -18.57 -2.59
CA GLU A 111 -18.65 -19.95 -3.05
C GLU A 111 -18.20 -20.87 -1.91
N ASN A 112 -17.56 -20.33 -0.87
CA ASN A 112 -17.09 -21.10 0.29
C ASN A 112 -18.02 -21.02 1.51
N SER A 113 -19.11 -20.24 1.46
CA SER A 113 -20.03 -20.08 2.59
C SER A 113 -21.35 -20.80 2.33
N VAL A 114 -21.51 -21.96 2.98
CA VAL A 114 -22.77 -22.72 3.01
C VAL A 114 -23.93 -21.86 3.52
N GLN A 115 -23.65 -20.90 4.40
CA GLN A 115 -24.64 -19.97 4.97
C GLN A 115 -25.09 -18.92 3.96
N LEU A 116 -24.20 -18.41 3.10
CA LEU A 116 -24.58 -17.46 2.04
C LEU A 116 -25.34 -18.15 0.91
N LEU A 117 -24.97 -19.40 0.60
CA LEU A 117 -25.66 -20.22 -0.41
C LEU A 117 -27.08 -20.61 0.02
N SER A 118 -27.36 -20.69 1.32
CA SER A 118 -28.69 -21.03 1.84
C SER A 118 -29.67 -19.86 1.84
N VAL A 119 -29.21 -18.62 1.61
CA VAL A 119 -30.09 -17.44 1.53
C VAL A 119 -30.90 -17.47 0.22
N PRO A 120 -32.25 -17.47 0.29
CA PRO A 120 -33.09 -17.41 -0.90
C PRO A 120 -32.80 -16.15 -1.71
N ARG A 121 -32.57 -16.30 -3.01
CA ARG A 121 -32.39 -15.16 -3.91
C ARG A 121 -33.66 -14.33 -3.92
N GLN A 122 -33.52 -13.01 -3.87
CA GLN A 122 -34.67 -12.13 -4.05
C GLN A 122 -35.33 -12.44 -5.40
N PRO A 123 -36.66 -12.60 -5.44
CA PRO A 123 -37.36 -12.77 -6.70
C PRO A 123 -37.12 -11.52 -7.56
N PRO A 124 -37.04 -11.68 -8.89
CA PRO A 124 -36.89 -10.54 -9.78
C PRO A 124 -38.04 -9.54 -9.54
N LYS A 125 -37.74 -8.23 -9.60
CA LYS A 125 -38.68 -7.14 -9.28
C LYS A 125 -40.01 -7.20 -10.06
N ASN A 126 -40.09 -8.01 -11.13
CA ASN A 126 -41.26 -8.21 -11.97
C ASN A 126 -41.97 -9.57 -11.78
N PHE A 127 -41.71 -10.27 -10.68
CA PHE A 127 -42.36 -11.56 -10.40
C PHE A 127 -43.85 -11.36 -10.06
N LYS A 128 -44.75 -11.69 -11.00
CA LYS A 128 -46.18 -11.84 -10.74
C LYS A 128 -46.46 -13.31 -10.43
N PRO A 129 -46.85 -13.67 -9.20
CA PRO A 129 -47.24 -15.05 -8.90
C PRO A 129 -48.50 -15.40 -9.72
N GLY A 130 -48.43 -16.51 -10.45
CA GLY A 130 -49.57 -17.07 -11.18
C GLY A 130 -50.65 -17.55 -10.22
N LYS A 131 -51.91 -17.31 -10.59
CA LYS A 131 -53.12 -17.79 -9.90
C LYS A 131 -53.21 -19.31 -9.91
#